data_AF-A0A7X7VU34-F1
#
_entry.id   AF-A0A7X7VU34-F1
#
_cell.length_a   1.000
_cell.length_b   1.000
_cell.length_c   1.000
_cell.angle_alpha   90.00
_cell.angle_beta   90.00
_cell.angle_gamma   90.00
#
_symmetry.space_group_name_H-M   'P 1'
#
loop_
_entity.id
_entity.type
_entity.pdbx_description
1 polymer ?
#
loop_
_entity_poly.entity_id
_entity_poly.type
_entity_poly.pdbx_seq_one_letter_code
_entity_poly.pdbx_strand_id
1 'polypeptide(L)'
;MKKTILLILGLALLTGAFAQNIDDLIWQEPQGDVSDIIKVNFEPKDARRAMLFSALLPGAGQFYAKPSSFTAYLFPVLELATIGGIVWFNKQGKDQTEAFQTFANGETVTQVFNYTVNGEQYSYTYTGTRYRRDYQKNVQTVMMNINPGALDIYDGTFFRLDDTDTQHFYEDIGKYDKYVFGWADWYHNFATDPTSGNGSFYLSQVPNNATWVFNPNNTDPQLIINNRWIKNYRIEYYMNNPGNLDPANAVAPGTNAASPWRQEYLDMRRSANQQFYYANYCTIGLALNHIAAAIDAFALTNRVNRTAITQKPFEFQYYTSLSSNNNITPSLGFTYRF
;
A
#
# COMPACT_ATOMS: atom_id res chain seq x y z
N MET A 1 12.02 3.42 3.15
CA MET A 1 12.76 2.42 3.96
C MET A 1 13.76 3.07 4.92
N LYS A 2 14.83 3.76 4.47
CA LYS A 2 15.82 4.36 5.40
C LYS A 2 15.21 5.36 6.40
N LYS A 3 14.33 6.26 5.94
CA LYS A 3 13.71 7.29 6.80
C LYS A 3 12.73 6.72 7.83
N THR A 4 12.01 5.66 7.49
CA THR A 4 11.03 5.01 8.39
C THR A 4 11.71 4.19 9.49
N ILE A 5 12.78 3.48 9.15
CA ILE A 5 13.61 2.74 10.12
C ILE A 5 14.30 3.72 11.09
N LEU A 6 14.81 4.85 10.59
CA LEU A 6 15.36 5.93 11.42
C LEU A 6 14.32 6.57 12.34
N LEU A 7 13.06 6.67 11.91
CA LEU A 7 11.97 7.19 12.73
C LEU A 7 11.58 6.22 13.85
N ILE A 8 11.56 4.91 13.57
CA ILE A 8 11.29 3.87 14.59
C ILE A 8 12.44 3.78 15.60
N LEU A 9 13.70 3.78 15.12
CA LEU A 9 14.89 3.87 15.98
C LEU A 9 14.91 5.18 16.77
N GLY A 10 14.52 6.30 16.16
CA GLY A 10 14.42 7.60 16.80
C GLY A 10 13.34 7.65 17.89
N LEU A 11 12.18 7.04 17.65
CA LEU A 11 11.11 6.93 18.66
C LEU A 11 11.52 6.03 19.82
N ALA A 12 12.25 4.94 19.56
CA ALA A 12 12.80 4.06 20.59
C ALA A 12 13.93 4.71 21.42
N LEU A 13 14.70 5.62 20.82
CA LEU A 13 15.73 6.41 21.52
C LEU A 13 15.12 7.55 22.34
N LEU A 14 14.06 8.19 21.85
CA LEU A 14 13.35 9.25 22.56
C LEU A 14 12.64 8.72 23.81
N THR A 15 12.02 7.54 23.76
CA THR A 15 11.42 6.93 24.96
C THR A 15 12.45 6.55 26.02
N GLY A 16 13.68 6.22 25.63
CA GLY A 16 14.78 5.94 26.56
C GLY A 16 15.30 7.19 27.31
N ALA A 17 15.41 8.33 26.62
CA ALA A 17 15.91 9.58 27.22
C ALA A 17 14.89 10.27 28.12
N PHE A 18 13.59 10.11 27.86
CA PHE A 18 12.53 10.63 28.74
C PHE A 18 12.26 9.70 29.95
N ALA A 19 12.55 8.40 29.86
CA ALA A 19 12.34 7.48 30.98
C ALA A 19 13.31 7.74 32.16
N GLN A 20 14.58 8.06 31.89
CA GLN A 20 15.58 8.32 32.94
C GLN A 20 15.24 9.54 33.82
N ASN A 21 14.64 10.59 33.25
CA ASN A 21 14.34 11.83 33.98
C ASN A 21 12.95 11.82 34.65
N ILE A 22 12.04 10.95 34.20
CA ILE A 22 10.72 10.76 34.81
C ILE A 22 10.80 9.79 36.01
N ASP A 23 11.77 8.87 36.01
CA ASP A 23 12.08 7.96 37.13
C ASP A 23 12.38 8.71 38.44
N ASP A 24 13.27 9.71 38.40
CA ASP A 24 13.67 10.49 39.60
C ASP A 24 12.54 11.39 40.14
N LEU A 25 11.62 11.83 39.27
CA LEU A 25 10.59 12.81 39.63
C LEU A 25 9.31 12.16 40.18
N ILE A 26 9.00 10.92 39.80
CA ILE A 26 7.73 10.27 40.18
C ILE A 26 7.91 9.26 41.33
N TRP A 27 9.11 8.65 41.50
CA TRP A 27 9.28 7.54 42.44
C TRP A 27 10.54 7.67 43.30
N GLN A 28 10.53 8.60 44.25
CA GLN A 28 11.45 8.50 45.40
C GLN A 28 11.10 7.24 46.20
N GLU A 29 11.91 6.19 46.07
CA GLU A 29 11.84 5.03 46.96
C GLU A 29 12.23 5.46 48.39
N PRO A 30 11.47 5.08 49.43
CA PRO A 30 11.91 5.30 50.80
C PRO A 30 13.13 4.40 51.05
N GLN A 31 14.27 4.99 51.44
CA GLN A 31 15.39 4.22 51.97
C GLN A 31 14.97 3.60 53.31
N GLY A 32 14.47 2.37 53.23
CA GLY A 32 14.30 1.48 54.37
C GLY A 32 15.55 0.65 54.56
N ASP A 33 16.28 0.94 55.62
CA ASP A 33 17.40 0.14 56.11
C ASP A 33 16.86 -1.22 56.58
N VAL A 34 17.09 -2.28 55.79
CA VAL A 34 16.69 -3.65 56.13
C VAL A 34 17.95 -4.52 56.15
N SER A 35 18.28 -5.01 57.34
CA SER A 35 19.38 -5.92 57.59
C SER A 35 19.19 -7.25 56.83
N ASP A 36 20.09 -7.52 55.88
CA ASP A 36 20.15 -8.74 55.08
C ASP A 36 20.53 -9.98 55.92
N ILE A 37 19.59 -10.91 56.14
CA ILE A 37 19.87 -12.26 56.71
C ILE A 37 19.48 -13.38 55.71
N ILE A 38 19.22 -13.05 54.43
CA ILE A 38 18.83 -14.04 53.42
C ILE A 38 19.67 -13.85 52.15
N LYS A 39 20.75 -14.62 51.99
CA LYS A 39 21.45 -14.72 50.69
C LYS A 39 20.58 -15.48 49.69
N VAL A 40 19.99 -14.74 48.75
CA VAL A 40 19.28 -15.26 47.59
C VAL A 40 20.32 -15.52 46.48
N ASN A 41 20.56 -16.78 46.09
CA ASN A 41 21.42 -17.14 44.94
C ASN A 41 20.71 -16.94 43.58
N PHE A 42 19.87 -15.91 43.46
CA PHE A 42 19.19 -15.54 42.22
C PHE A 42 19.34 -14.04 42.01
N GLU A 43 20.12 -13.67 41.00
CA GLU A 43 20.27 -12.29 40.58
C GLU A 43 19.07 -11.88 39.71
N PRO A 44 18.22 -10.93 40.14
CA PRO A 44 17.04 -10.54 39.38
C PRO A 44 17.42 -9.95 38.03
N LYS A 45 16.68 -10.30 36.99
CA LYS A 45 16.92 -9.80 35.63
C LYS A 45 16.25 -8.44 35.41
N ASP A 46 16.88 -7.56 34.64
CA ASP A 46 16.33 -6.24 34.35
C ASP A 46 15.26 -6.32 33.25
N ALA A 47 14.01 -6.06 33.62
CA ALA A 47 12.87 -6.11 32.70
C ALA A 47 12.94 -5.04 31.59
N ARG A 48 13.57 -3.89 31.86
CA ARG A 48 13.75 -2.82 30.87
C ARG A 48 14.77 -3.24 29.81
N ARG A 49 15.85 -3.90 30.22
CA ARG A 49 16.81 -4.51 29.26
C ARG A 49 16.14 -5.59 28.40
N ALA A 50 15.33 -6.45 29.01
CA ALA A 50 14.57 -7.46 28.26
C ALA A 50 13.67 -6.81 27.20
N MET A 51 12.92 -5.76 27.58
CA MET A 51 12.08 -5.00 26.65
C MET A 51 12.90 -4.44 25.49
N LEU A 52 14.05 -3.80 25.77
CA LEU A 52 14.92 -3.22 24.74
C LEU A 52 15.48 -4.28 23.79
N PHE A 53 15.90 -5.44 24.31
CA PHE A 53 16.37 -6.54 23.46
C PHE A 53 15.27 -7.00 22.50
N SER A 54 14.03 -7.18 22.97
CA SER A 54 12.92 -7.59 22.08
C SER A 54 12.41 -6.49 21.16
N ALA A 55 12.55 -5.22 21.54
CA ALA A 55 12.26 -4.10 20.65
C ALA A 55 13.23 -4.05 19.46
N LEU A 56 14.50 -4.41 19.68
CA LEU A 56 15.52 -4.48 18.62
C LEU A 56 15.41 -5.77 17.81
N LEU A 57 15.31 -6.90 18.48
CA LEU A 57 15.22 -8.23 17.89
C LEU A 57 14.12 -9.04 18.59
N PRO A 58 12.92 -9.13 18.00
CA PRO A 58 11.78 -9.81 18.62
C PRO A 58 12.14 -11.22 19.09
N GLY A 59 11.91 -11.52 20.37
CA GLY A 59 12.29 -12.78 21.02
C GLY A 59 13.56 -12.73 21.85
N ALA A 60 14.48 -11.79 21.61
CA ALA A 60 15.76 -11.71 22.33
C ALA A 60 15.59 -11.39 23.82
N GLY A 61 14.63 -10.53 24.17
CA GLY A 61 14.26 -10.22 25.54
C GLY A 61 13.60 -11.39 26.27
N GLN A 62 12.75 -12.16 25.59
CA GLN A 62 12.19 -13.39 26.12
C GLN A 62 13.29 -14.43 26.37
N PHE A 63 14.25 -14.54 25.44
CA PHE A 63 15.39 -15.44 25.60
C PHE A 63 16.27 -15.01 26.78
N TYR A 64 16.56 -13.70 26.90
CA TYR A 64 17.23 -13.14 28.08
C TYR A 64 16.49 -13.45 29.37
N ALA A 65 15.16 -13.28 29.41
CA ALA A 65 14.33 -13.53 30.58
C ALA A 65 14.25 -15.02 30.95
N LYS A 66 13.81 -15.86 30.00
CA LYS A 66 13.62 -17.31 30.14
C LYS A 66 13.75 -18.00 28.77
N PRO A 67 14.92 -18.61 28.45
CA PRO A 67 15.17 -19.28 27.17
C PRO A 67 14.18 -20.40 26.81
N SER A 68 13.55 -21.03 27.81
CA SER A 68 12.54 -22.07 27.62
C SER A 68 11.12 -21.54 27.39
N SER A 69 10.92 -20.21 27.36
CA SER A 69 9.63 -19.63 27.01
C SER A 69 9.31 -19.88 25.54
N PHE A 70 8.09 -20.35 25.26
CA PHE A 70 7.61 -20.47 23.88
C PHE A 70 7.66 -19.12 23.14
N THR A 71 7.39 -18.00 23.84
CA THR A 71 7.46 -16.66 23.25
C THR A 71 8.86 -16.25 22.78
N ALA A 72 9.93 -16.90 23.29
CA ALA A 72 11.29 -16.69 22.81
C ALA A 72 11.50 -17.18 21.36
N TYR A 73 10.67 -18.11 20.88
CA TYR A 73 10.75 -18.67 19.53
C TYR A 73 9.62 -18.19 18.62
N LEU A 74 8.44 -17.87 19.17
CA LEU A 74 7.31 -17.37 18.39
C LEU A 74 7.64 -16.06 17.67
N PHE A 75 8.15 -15.05 18.39
CA PHE A 75 8.38 -13.73 17.82
C PHE A 75 9.45 -13.71 16.70
N PRO A 76 10.59 -14.43 16.80
CA PRO A 76 11.52 -14.58 15.69
C PRO A 76 10.92 -15.28 14.47
N VAL A 77 10.06 -16.29 14.66
CA VAL A 77 9.40 -16.98 13.54
C VAL A 77 8.43 -16.03 12.82
N LEU A 78 7.63 -15.26 13.57
CA LEU A 78 6.75 -14.24 13.01
C LEU A 78 7.53 -13.14 12.28
N GLU A 79 8.69 -12.75 12.82
CA GLU A 79 9.61 -11.80 12.19
C GLU A 79 10.07 -12.30 10.82
N LEU A 80 10.61 -13.52 10.76
CA LEU A 80 11.06 -14.12 9.49
C LEU A 80 9.92 -14.30 8.49
N ALA A 81 8.73 -14.71 8.96
CA ALA A 81 7.56 -14.88 8.12
C ALA A 81 7.10 -13.54 7.51
N THR A 82 7.04 -12.48 8.31
CA THR A 82 6.63 -11.15 7.84
C THR A 82 7.68 -10.52 6.92
N ILE A 83 8.98 -10.63 7.23
CA ILE A 83 10.05 -10.20 6.32
C ILE A 83 9.99 -10.96 4.99
N GLY A 84 9.82 -12.28 5.04
CA GLY A 84 9.66 -13.12 3.86
C GLY A 84 8.46 -12.69 3.02
N GLY A 85 7.32 -12.40 3.67
CA GLY A 85 6.13 -11.86 3.01
C GLY A 85 6.38 -10.51 2.34
N ILE A 86 7.04 -9.57 3.03
CA ILE A 86 7.41 -8.26 2.45
C ILE A 86 8.25 -8.45 1.19
N VAL A 87 9.28 -9.29 1.23
CA VAL A 87 10.16 -9.53 0.07
C VAL A 87 9.38 -10.17 -1.08
N TRP A 88 8.60 -11.21 -0.79
CA TRP A 88 7.82 -11.95 -1.78
C TRP A 88 6.79 -11.05 -2.49
N PHE A 89 5.96 -10.36 -1.73
CA PHE A 89 4.89 -9.53 -2.28
C PHE A 89 5.43 -8.28 -3.00
N ASN A 90 6.52 -7.68 -2.52
CA ASN A 90 7.17 -6.60 -3.27
C ASN A 90 7.76 -7.08 -4.60
N LYS A 91 8.33 -8.30 -4.64
CA LYS A 91 8.81 -8.87 -5.90
C LYS A 91 7.65 -9.11 -6.87
N GLN A 92 6.59 -9.75 -6.41
CA GLN A 92 5.39 -9.99 -7.23
C GLN A 92 4.77 -8.69 -7.77
N GLY A 93 4.66 -7.66 -6.92
CA GLY A 93 4.15 -6.35 -7.36
C GLY A 93 5.02 -5.70 -8.44
N LYS A 94 6.34 -5.83 -8.36
CA LYS A 94 7.27 -5.34 -9.39
C LYS A 94 7.15 -6.12 -10.70
N ASP A 95 7.13 -7.45 -10.63
CA ASP A 95 7.01 -8.31 -11.81
C ASP A 95 5.68 -8.02 -12.55
N GLN A 96 4.58 -7.81 -11.80
CA GLN A 96 3.28 -7.41 -12.37
C GLN A 96 3.28 -5.96 -12.88
N THR A 97 4.11 -5.09 -12.31
CA THR A 97 4.29 -3.71 -12.78
C THR A 97 4.92 -3.70 -14.16
N GLU A 98 6.01 -4.43 -14.34
CA GLU A 98 6.67 -4.63 -15.63
C GLU A 98 5.72 -5.23 -16.67
N ALA A 99 4.86 -6.17 -16.26
CA ALA A 99 3.87 -6.78 -17.15
C ALA A 99 2.86 -5.76 -17.70
N PHE A 100 2.24 -4.92 -16.87
CA PHE A 100 1.27 -3.93 -17.40
C PHE A 100 1.96 -2.82 -18.20
N GLN A 101 3.19 -2.47 -17.87
CA GLN A 101 3.98 -1.50 -18.65
C GLN A 101 4.27 -2.05 -20.05
N THR A 102 4.72 -3.30 -20.11
CA THR A 102 4.94 -4.02 -21.37
C THR A 102 3.65 -4.10 -22.18
N PHE A 103 2.53 -4.44 -21.55
CA PHE A 103 1.22 -4.51 -22.19
C PHE A 103 0.79 -3.17 -22.82
N ALA A 104 1.03 -2.04 -22.15
CA ALA A 104 0.65 -0.74 -22.67
C ALA A 104 1.48 -0.36 -23.90
N ASN A 105 2.81 -0.39 -23.80
CA ASN A 105 3.67 0.11 -24.88
C ASN A 105 5.05 -0.55 -25.01
N GLY A 106 5.34 -1.62 -24.26
CA GLY A 106 6.59 -2.38 -24.39
C GLY A 106 6.52 -3.51 -25.42
N GLU A 107 5.33 -3.88 -25.90
CA GLU A 107 5.14 -4.90 -26.95
C GLU A 107 4.34 -4.39 -28.15
N THR A 108 4.53 -5.04 -29.30
CA THR A 108 3.76 -4.79 -30.52
C THR A 108 2.68 -5.85 -30.66
N VAL A 109 1.44 -5.41 -30.93
CA VAL A 109 0.28 -6.28 -31.18
C VAL A 109 -0.28 -6.06 -32.58
N THR A 110 -0.92 -7.11 -33.11
CA THR A 110 -1.67 -7.04 -34.36
C THR A 110 -3.15 -7.25 -34.07
N GLN A 111 -4.00 -6.31 -34.50
CA GLN A 111 -5.45 -6.36 -34.31
C GLN A 111 -6.16 -6.00 -35.61
N VAL A 112 -7.15 -6.80 -35.99
CA VAL A 112 -8.04 -6.48 -37.11
C VAL A 112 -9.26 -5.76 -36.55
N PHE A 113 -9.53 -4.56 -37.08
CA PHE A 113 -10.77 -3.82 -36.86
C PHE A 113 -11.68 -4.02 -38.07
N ASN A 114 -12.93 -4.38 -37.82
CA ASN A 114 -13.95 -4.58 -38.84
C ASN A 114 -15.05 -3.56 -38.66
N TYR A 115 -15.55 -3.02 -39.76
CA TYR A 115 -16.55 -1.97 -39.78
C TYR A 115 -17.58 -2.25 -40.86
N THR A 116 -18.82 -1.84 -40.62
CA THR A 116 -19.91 -1.83 -41.59
C THR A 116 -20.40 -0.40 -41.79
N VAL A 117 -20.20 0.16 -42.99
CA VAL A 117 -20.68 1.50 -43.33
C VAL A 117 -21.59 1.42 -44.55
N ASN A 118 -22.83 1.90 -44.43
CA ASN A 118 -23.86 1.89 -45.47
C ASN A 118 -24.07 0.50 -46.11
N GLY A 119 -23.94 -0.57 -45.31
CA GLY A 119 -24.08 -1.96 -45.75
C GLY A 119 -22.82 -2.58 -46.37
N GLU A 120 -21.75 -1.82 -46.56
CA GLU A 120 -20.46 -2.31 -47.06
C GLU A 120 -19.50 -2.62 -45.90
N GLN A 121 -18.71 -3.68 -46.06
CA GLN A 121 -17.75 -4.17 -45.05
C GLN A 121 -16.36 -3.62 -45.33
N TYR A 122 -15.75 -3.04 -44.29
CA TYR A 122 -14.39 -2.54 -44.32
C TYR A 122 -13.57 -3.19 -43.21
N SER A 123 -12.25 -3.31 -43.42
CA SER A 123 -11.35 -3.79 -42.39
C SER A 123 -10.02 -3.05 -42.42
N TYR A 124 -9.39 -2.95 -41.26
CA TYR A 124 -8.07 -2.39 -41.10
C TYR A 124 -7.26 -3.26 -40.13
N THR A 125 -6.05 -3.64 -40.54
CA THR A 125 -5.12 -4.38 -39.69
C THR A 125 -4.15 -3.40 -39.03
N TYR A 126 -4.33 -3.20 -37.74
CA TYR A 126 -3.41 -2.43 -36.91
C TYR A 126 -2.21 -3.29 -36.52
N THR A 127 -1.02 -2.70 -36.54
CA THR A 127 0.20 -3.27 -35.94
C THR A 127 0.97 -2.18 -35.20
N GLY A 128 1.12 -2.31 -33.89
CA GLY A 128 1.80 -1.33 -33.05
C GLY A 128 1.58 -1.57 -31.56
N THR A 129 1.98 -0.61 -30.72
CA THR A 129 1.76 -0.66 -29.27
C THR A 129 0.29 -0.43 -28.91
N ARG A 130 -0.20 -0.91 -27.76
CA ARG A 130 -1.60 -0.67 -27.37
C ARG A 130 -1.88 0.79 -27.00
N TYR A 131 -0.92 1.46 -26.36
CA TYR A 131 -0.98 2.88 -26.03
C TYR A 131 0.00 3.69 -26.86
N ARG A 132 -0.47 4.85 -27.35
CA ARG A 132 0.24 5.72 -28.28
C ARG A 132 -0.01 7.19 -27.95
N ARG A 133 1.06 7.93 -27.62
CA ARG A 133 0.98 9.38 -27.30
C ARG A 133 0.55 10.22 -28.51
N ASP A 134 0.91 9.81 -29.73
CA ASP A 134 0.46 10.47 -30.95
C ASP A 134 -1.06 10.38 -31.12
N TYR A 135 -1.66 9.23 -30.77
CA TYR A 135 -3.11 9.06 -30.79
C TYR A 135 -3.80 9.96 -29.77
N GLN A 136 -3.25 10.01 -28.54
CA GLN A 136 -3.68 10.95 -27.51
C GLN A 136 -3.62 12.40 -28.00
N LYS A 137 -2.51 12.78 -28.64
CA LYS A 137 -2.28 14.14 -29.15
C LYS A 137 -3.24 14.53 -30.28
N ASN A 138 -3.56 13.62 -31.18
CA ASN A 138 -4.50 13.89 -32.27
C ASN A 138 -5.89 14.22 -31.73
N VAL A 139 -6.37 13.43 -30.76
CA VAL A 139 -7.72 13.57 -30.23
C VAL A 139 -7.83 14.74 -29.26
N GLN A 140 -6.82 14.98 -28.41
CA GLN A 140 -6.83 16.14 -27.52
C GLN A 140 -6.86 17.46 -28.32
N THR A 141 -6.18 17.52 -29.47
CA THR A 141 -6.22 18.69 -30.35
C THR A 141 -7.62 18.95 -30.88
N VAL A 142 -8.40 17.91 -31.17
CA VAL A 142 -9.82 18.08 -31.52
C VAL A 142 -10.60 18.60 -30.31
N MET A 143 -10.43 18.00 -29.13
CA MET A 143 -11.15 18.43 -27.93
C MET A 143 -10.88 19.89 -27.53
N MET A 144 -9.63 20.34 -27.59
CA MET A 144 -9.28 21.73 -27.31
C MET A 144 -9.89 22.72 -28.31
N ASN A 145 -10.25 22.26 -29.51
CA ASN A 145 -10.86 23.08 -30.56
C ASN A 145 -12.39 22.95 -30.62
N ILE A 146 -13.04 22.28 -29.65
CA ILE A 146 -14.51 22.14 -29.64
C ILE A 146 -15.19 23.49 -29.41
N ASN A 147 -14.71 24.29 -28.45
CA ASN A 147 -15.21 25.63 -28.12
C ASN A 147 -14.08 26.69 -28.22
N PRO A 148 -13.60 27.02 -29.43
CA PRO A 148 -12.46 27.92 -29.59
C PRO A 148 -12.82 29.32 -29.07
N GLY A 149 -12.01 29.84 -28.13
CA GLY A 149 -12.18 31.18 -27.56
C GLY A 149 -13.06 31.29 -26.31
N ALA A 150 -13.64 30.18 -25.84
CA ALA A 150 -14.25 30.10 -24.51
C ALA A 150 -13.22 29.69 -23.45
N LEU A 151 -13.45 30.05 -22.18
CA LEU A 151 -12.68 29.52 -21.04
C LEU A 151 -13.08 28.06 -20.80
N ASP A 152 -12.61 27.14 -21.61
CA ASP A 152 -12.91 25.70 -21.49
C ASP A 152 -11.88 24.98 -20.60
N ILE A 153 -12.30 23.91 -19.93
CA ILE A 153 -11.41 23.03 -19.18
C ILE A 153 -10.49 22.22 -20.09
N TYR A 154 -10.85 22.00 -21.36
CA TYR A 154 -10.00 21.30 -22.33
C TYR A 154 -8.95 22.24 -22.90
N ASP A 155 -7.97 22.59 -22.08
CA ASP A 155 -6.80 23.36 -22.48
C ASP A 155 -5.52 22.50 -22.49
N GLY A 156 -4.39 23.11 -22.85
CA GLY A 156 -3.09 22.44 -22.85
C GLY A 156 -2.61 21.99 -21.47
N THR A 157 -3.25 22.44 -20.38
CA THR A 157 -2.93 22.03 -19.01
C THR A 157 -3.74 20.81 -18.55
N PHE A 158 -4.92 20.60 -19.13
CA PHE A 158 -5.77 19.47 -18.79
C PHE A 158 -5.22 18.12 -19.24
N PHE A 159 -4.55 18.07 -20.40
CA PHE A 159 -4.01 16.84 -20.98
C PHE A 159 -2.52 16.64 -20.71
N ARG A 160 -2.00 17.15 -19.60
CA ARG A 160 -0.59 16.96 -19.21
C ARG A 160 -0.29 15.48 -19.00
N LEU A 161 0.43 14.88 -19.93
CA LEU A 161 0.89 13.50 -19.85
C LEU A 161 2.41 13.54 -19.87
N ASP A 162 3.06 12.75 -19.01
CA ASP A 162 4.52 12.69 -18.97
C ASP A 162 5.09 12.30 -20.35
N ASP A 163 6.07 13.07 -20.81
CA ASP A 163 6.75 12.87 -22.10
C ASP A 163 7.58 11.58 -22.13
N THR A 164 7.93 11.07 -20.94
CA THR A 164 8.68 9.82 -20.74
C THR A 164 7.80 8.78 -20.05
N ASP A 165 8.11 7.50 -20.24
CA ASP A 165 7.39 6.36 -19.64
C ASP A 165 7.72 6.18 -18.15
N THR A 166 7.46 7.22 -17.35
CA THR A 166 7.60 7.20 -15.90
C THR A 166 6.46 6.41 -15.24
N GLN A 167 6.58 6.18 -13.94
CA GLN A 167 5.47 5.64 -13.15
C GLN A 167 4.21 6.51 -13.24
N HIS A 168 4.35 7.84 -13.34
CA HIS A 168 3.22 8.76 -13.45
C HIS A 168 2.47 8.58 -14.78
N PHE A 169 3.20 8.43 -15.90
CA PHE A 169 2.60 8.10 -17.19
C PHE A 169 1.69 6.86 -17.09
N TYR A 170 2.22 5.75 -16.56
CA TYR A 170 1.46 4.50 -16.44
C TYR A 170 0.28 4.61 -15.45
N GLU A 171 0.40 5.40 -14.40
CA GLU A 171 -0.74 5.69 -13.52
C GLU A 171 -1.84 6.45 -14.27
N ASP A 172 -1.46 7.48 -15.02
CA ASP A 172 -2.39 8.40 -15.67
C ASP A 172 -3.21 7.72 -16.76
N ILE A 173 -2.58 6.97 -17.67
CA ILE A 173 -3.25 6.31 -18.81
C ILE A 173 -4.32 5.30 -18.40
N GLY A 174 -4.24 4.78 -17.16
CA GLY A 174 -5.29 3.96 -16.56
C GLY A 174 -6.30 4.78 -15.79
N LYS A 175 -5.83 5.69 -14.92
CA LYS A 175 -6.65 6.35 -13.89
C LYS A 175 -7.64 7.37 -14.43
N TYR A 176 -7.29 8.14 -15.47
CA TYR A 176 -8.12 9.22 -15.95
C TYR A 176 -8.69 8.95 -17.34
N ASP A 177 -10.00 9.10 -17.49
CA ASP A 177 -10.71 8.84 -18.75
C ASP A 177 -10.21 9.70 -19.91
N LYS A 178 -9.71 10.91 -19.64
CA LYS A 178 -9.13 11.81 -20.64
C LYS A 178 -7.91 11.25 -21.38
N TYR A 179 -7.28 10.19 -20.85
CA TYR A 179 -6.16 9.52 -21.51
C TYR A 179 -6.58 8.26 -22.27
N VAL A 180 -7.89 7.94 -22.33
CA VAL A 180 -8.36 6.79 -23.11
C VAL A 180 -8.01 6.94 -24.60
N PHE A 181 -7.82 8.17 -25.08
CA PHE A 181 -7.60 8.48 -26.50
C PHE A 181 -6.31 7.90 -27.06
N GLY A 182 -5.31 7.68 -26.21
CA GLY A 182 -4.07 7.04 -26.61
C GLY A 182 -4.17 5.54 -26.80
N TRP A 183 -5.25 4.88 -26.33
CA TRP A 183 -5.45 3.45 -26.54
C TRP A 183 -5.89 3.20 -27.99
N ALA A 184 -5.14 2.36 -28.70
CA ALA A 184 -5.32 2.16 -30.14
C ALA A 184 -6.66 1.49 -30.50
N ASP A 185 -7.22 0.66 -29.63
CA ASP A 185 -8.57 0.11 -29.80
C ASP A 185 -9.65 1.18 -29.67
N TRP A 186 -9.51 2.13 -28.74
CA TRP A 186 -10.38 3.30 -28.67
C TRP A 186 -10.19 4.16 -29.94
N TYR A 187 -8.95 4.48 -30.28
CA TYR A 187 -8.61 5.36 -31.38
C TYR A 187 -9.21 4.89 -32.71
N HIS A 188 -9.07 3.61 -33.02
CA HIS A 188 -9.58 3.04 -34.26
C HIS A 188 -11.11 2.88 -34.32
N ASN A 189 -11.80 2.93 -33.18
CA ASN A 189 -13.27 2.90 -33.14
C ASN A 189 -13.91 4.30 -33.15
N PHE A 190 -13.19 5.29 -32.61
CA PHE A 190 -13.77 6.60 -32.29
C PHE A 190 -13.09 7.77 -32.98
N ALA A 191 -11.94 7.58 -33.63
CA ALA A 191 -11.18 8.67 -34.21
C ALA A 191 -10.73 8.49 -35.66
N THR A 192 -10.76 7.27 -36.20
CA THR A 192 -10.31 6.98 -37.57
C THR A 192 -11.46 6.79 -38.55
N ASP A 193 -11.16 6.95 -39.85
CA ASP A 193 -12.07 6.70 -40.96
C ASP A 193 -12.19 5.17 -41.21
N PRO A 194 -13.37 4.57 -40.94
CA PRO A 194 -13.64 3.16 -41.19
C PRO A 194 -13.48 2.76 -42.67
N THR A 195 -13.70 3.69 -43.60
CA THR A 195 -13.74 3.43 -45.05
C THR A 195 -12.38 3.55 -45.73
N SER A 196 -11.40 4.14 -45.04
CA SER A 196 -10.06 4.42 -45.58
C SER A 196 -9.20 3.18 -45.85
N GLY A 197 -9.50 2.06 -45.19
CA GLY A 197 -8.70 0.82 -45.25
C GLY A 197 -7.29 0.92 -44.64
N ASN A 198 -6.89 2.08 -44.10
CA ASN A 198 -5.54 2.34 -43.59
C ASN A 198 -5.50 2.98 -42.20
N GLY A 199 -6.65 3.10 -41.53
CA GLY A 199 -6.74 3.66 -40.17
C GLY A 199 -6.43 5.16 -40.12
N SER A 200 -6.72 5.90 -41.20
CA SER A 200 -6.48 7.35 -41.25
C SER A 200 -7.29 8.10 -40.20
N PHE A 201 -6.69 9.11 -39.58
CA PHE A 201 -7.38 9.98 -38.63
C PHE A 201 -8.49 10.79 -39.31
N TYR A 202 -9.68 10.78 -38.73
CA TYR A 202 -10.90 11.36 -39.30
C TYR A 202 -11.63 12.33 -38.36
N LEU A 203 -11.42 12.21 -37.06
CA LEU A 203 -12.20 12.96 -36.06
C LEU A 203 -12.14 14.48 -36.23
N SER A 204 -11.05 15.03 -36.79
CA SER A 204 -10.94 16.47 -37.09
C SER A 204 -11.81 16.94 -38.26
N GLN A 205 -12.33 16.01 -39.07
CA GLN A 205 -13.24 16.28 -40.19
C GLN A 205 -14.72 16.19 -39.75
N VAL A 206 -14.97 15.67 -38.54
CA VAL A 206 -16.30 15.52 -37.97
C VAL A 206 -16.69 16.81 -37.26
N PRO A 207 -17.91 17.34 -37.44
CA PRO A 207 -18.38 18.50 -36.69
C PRO A 207 -18.26 18.28 -35.17
N ASN A 208 -17.79 19.30 -34.44
CA ASN A 208 -17.43 19.21 -33.01
C ASN A 208 -18.55 18.68 -32.09
N ASN A 209 -19.82 18.83 -32.47
CA ASN A 209 -20.97 18.39 -31.69
C ASN A 209 -21.60 17.08 -32.20
N ALA A 210 -21.02 16.46 -33.23
CA ALA A 210 -21.63 15.30 -33.88
C ALA A 210 -21.36 14.00 -33.13
N THR A 211 -20.13 13.74 -32.68
CA THR A 211 -19.76 12.47 -32.04
C THR A 211 -19.54 12.56 -30.54
N TRP A 212 -19.37 13.76 -30.00
CA TRP A 212 -19.09 13.99 -28.58
C TRP A 212 -20.38 14.20 -27.77
N VAL A 213 -20.43 13.63 -26.57
CA VAL A 213 -21.53 13.83 -25.61
C VAL A 213 -20.98 14.45 -24.34
N PHE A 214 -21.56 15.59 -23.95
CA PHE A 214 -21.19 16.33 -22.74
C PHE A 214 -22.32 16.28 -21.70
N ASN A 215 -21.97 16.39 -20.41
CA ASN A 215 -22.89 16.60 -19.29
C ASN A 215 -23.79 17.81 -19.56
N PRO A 216 -25.07 17.82 -19.11
CA PRO A 216 -26.21 18.30 -19.91
C PRO A 216 -25.81 19.53 -20.71
N ASN A 217 -25.66 19.34 -22.03
CA ASN A 217 -25.18 20.32 -22.99
C ASN A 217 -25.73 21.71 -22.64
N ASN A 218 -25.00 22.47 -21.83
CA ASN A 218 -25.57 23.66 -21.27
C ASN A 218 -25.63 24.69 -22.39
N THR A 219 -26.85 25.08 -22.74
CA THR A 219 -27.09 26.04 -23.83
C THR A 219 -26.86 27.47 -23.38
N ASP A 220 -26.68 27.72 -22.09
CA ASP A 220 -26.26 29.01 -21.54
C ASP A 220 -24.76 29.24 -21.84
N PRO A 221 -24.40 30.27 -22.65
CA PRO A 221 -23.02 30.60 -22.96
C PRO A 221 -22.10 30.79 -21.73
N GLN A 222 -22.65 31.17 -20.57
CA GLN A 222 -21.88 31.37 -19.35
C GLN A 222 -21.50 30.06 -18.65
N LEU A 223 -22.21 28.96 -18.94
CA LEU A 223 -22.06 27.68 -18.26
C LEU A 223 -21.43 26.60 -19.14
N ILE A 224 -21.12 26.90 -20.41
CA ILE A 224 -20.40 26.02 -21.34
C ILE A 224 -19.07 25.52 -20.76
N ILE A 225 -18.41 26.34 -19.93
CA ILE A 225 -17.17 26.01 -19.24
C ILE A 225 -17.28 24.79 -18.31
N ASN A 226 -18.51 24.43 -17.91
CA ASN A 226 -18.79 23.29 -17.04
C ASN A 226 -19.12 22.00 -17.83
N ASN A 227 -19.11 22.04 -19.17
CA ASN A 227 -19.44 20.90 -20.00
C ASN A 227 -18.33 19.84 -19.92
N ARG A 228 -18.62 18.77 -19.18
CA ARG A 228 -17.71 17.64 -19.05
C ARG A 228 -18.05 16.57 -20.08
N TRP A 229 -17.05 16.08 -20.79
CA TRP A 229 -17.19 14.96 -21.71
C TRP A 229 -17.53 13.72 -20.90
N ILE A 230 -18.58 13.04 -21.31
CA ILE A 230 -19.11 11.85 -20.63
C ILE A 230 -19.14 10.62 -21.51
N LYS A 231 -19.38 10.79 -22.82
CA LYS A 231 -19.50 9.69 -23.78
C LYS A 231 -19.13 10.16 -25.20
N ASN A 232 -18.98 9.22 -26.10
CA ASN A 232 -18.82 9.49 -27.52
C ASN A 232 -19.39 8.37 -28.38
N TYR A 233 -19.79 8.71 -29.61
CA TYR A 233 -20.26 7.76 -30.61
C TYR A 233 -19.09 7.23 -31.44
N ARG A 234 -19.16 5.95 -31.81
CA ARG A 234 -18.22 5.35 -32.78
C ARG A 234 -18.36 6.05 -34.13
N ILE A 235 -17.26 6.19 -34.86
CA ILE A 235 -17.28 6.85 -36.19
C ILE A 235 -18.15 6.05 -37.17
N GLU A 236 -18.05 4.72 -37.13
CA GLU A 236 -18.91 3.82 -37.89
C GLU A 236 -20.41 4.11 -37.64
N TYR A 237 -20.82 4.24 -36.37
CA TYR A 237 -22.22 4.51 -36.03
C TYR A 237 -22.67 5.89 -36.55
N TYR A 238 -21.79 6.90 -36.42
CA TYR A 238 -22.04 8.24 -36.95
C TYR A 238 -22.21 8.26 -38.47
N MET A 239 -21.35 7.55 -39.22
CA MET A 239 -21.41 7.51 -40.68
C MET A 239 -22.69 6.83 -41.21
N ASN A 240 -23.21 5.85 -40.47
CA ASN A 240 -24.48 5.20 -40.80
C ASN A 240 -25.72 6.01 -40.39
N ASN A 241 -25.59 6.94 -39.44
CA ASN A 241 -26.71 7.68 -38.87
C ASN A 241 -26.43 9.19 -38.75
N PRO A 242 -26.01 9.87 -39.83
CA PRO A 242 -25.60 11.27 -39.76
C PRO A 242 -26.77 12.14 -39.31
N GLY A 243 -26.60 12.86 -38.20
CA GLY A 243 -27.60 13.79 -37.66
C GLY A 243 -28.77 13.17 -36.90
N ASN A 244 -28.82 11.85 -36.72
CA ASN A 244 -29.85 11.16 -35.93
C ASN A 244 -29.24 10.06 -35.05
N LEU A 245 -28.43 10.45 -34.06
CA LEU A 245 -27.72 9.52 -33.17
C LEU A 245 -28.56 9.22 -31.94
N ASP A 246 -28.87 7.94 -31.72
CA ASP A 246 -29.56 7.47 -30.52
C ASP A 246 -28.60 7.48 -29.32
N PRO A 247 -28.89 8.22 -28.23
CA PRO A 247 -28.11 8.24 -27.00
C PRO A 247 -27.76 6.88 -26.39
N ALA A 248 -28.52 5.83 -26.68
CA ALA A 248 -28.22 4.46 -26.25
C ALA A 248 -26.91 3.91 -26.85
N ASN A 249 -26.49 4.42 -28.01
CA ASN A 249 -25.25 4.01 -28.70
C ASN A 249 -24.02 4.84 -28.29
N ALA A 250 -24.18 5.84 -27.43
CA ALA A 250 -23.07 6.60 -26.90
C ALA A 250 -22.30 5.77 -25.86
N VAL A 251 -20.99 5.67 -26.01
CA VAL A 251 -20.12 4.84 -25.17
C VAL A 251 -19.36 5.70 -24.17
N ALA A 252 -19.41 5.31 -22.89
CA ALA A 252 -18.66 5.98 -21.83
C ALA A 252 -17.21 5.47 -21.78
N PRO A 253 -16.21 6.35 -21.56
CA PRO A 253 -14.79 6.02 -21.70
C PRO A 253 -14.26 5.02 -20.66
N GLY A 254 -14.93 4.92 -19.51
CA GLY A 254 -14.60 3.95 -18.47
C GLY A 254 -15.15 2.54 -18.71
N THR A 255 -15.82 2.27 -19.84
CA THR A 255 -16.46 0.98 -20.11
C THR A 255 -15.61 0.07 -21.00
N ASN A 256 -15.86 -1.24 -20.93
CA ASN A 256 -15.24 -2.20 -21.84
C ASN A 256 -15.57 -1.93 -23.31
N ALA A 257 -16.75 -1.36 -23.61
CA ALA A 257 -17.13 -1.00 -24.96
C ALA A 257 -16.30 0.16 -25.55
N ALA A 258 -15.65 0.97 -24.70
CA ALA A 258 -14.76 2.05 -25.13
C ALA A 258 -13.37 1.54 -25.50
N SER A 259 -12.77 0.74 -24.62
CA SER A 259 -11.44 0.17 -24.80
C SER A 259 -11.28 -1.08 -23.94
N PRO A 260 -11.46 -2.29 -24.52
CA PRO A 260 -11.12 -3.53 -23.83
C PRO A 260 -9.66 -3.57 -23.35
N TRP A 261 -8.71 -3.03 -24.13
CA TRP A 261 -7.31 -2.99 -23.74
C TRP A 261 -7.05 -2.15 -22.50
N ARG A 262 -7.73 -0.99 -22.37
CA ARG A 262 -7.63 -0.19 -21.14
C ARG A 262 -8.19 -0.93 -19.93
N GLN A 263 -9.28 -1.69 -20.09
CA GLN A 263 -9.86 -2.46 -18.97
C GLN A 263 -8.91 -3.57 -18.51
N GLU A 264 -8.34 -4.33 -19.45
CA GLU A 264 -7.34 -5.36 -19.13
C GLU A 264 -6.12 -4.75 -18.44
N TYR A 265 -5.61 -3.63 -18.93
CA TYR A 265 -4.53 -2.88 -18.30
C TYR A 265 -4.87 -2.45 -16.85
N LEU A 266 -6.09 -1.98 -16.63
CA LEU A 266 -6.56 -1.58 -15.30
C LEU A 266 -6.63 -2.76 -14.33
N ASP A 267 -7.03 -3.93 -14.81
CA ASP A 267 -7.08 -5.15 -14.01
C ASP A 267 -5.66 -5.64 -13.65
N MET A 268 -4.73 -5.63 -14.60
CA MET A 268 -3.32 -5.94 -14.35
C MET A 268 -2.71 -4.98 -13.31
N ARG A 269 -2.94 -3.67 -13.46
CA ARG A 269 -2.46 -2.66 -12.52
C ARG A 269 -3.09 -2.81 -11.13
N ARG A 270 -4.37 -3.17 -11.05
CA ARG A 270 -5.05 -3.46 -9.78
C ARG A 270 -4.43 -4.66 -9.07
N SER A 271 -4.11 -5.71 -9.83
CA SER A 271 -3.39 -6.89 -9.32
C SER A 271 -2.03 -6.50 -8.74
N ALA A 272 -1.24 -5.69 -9.47
CA ALA A 272 0.06 -5.22 -9.01
C ALA A 272 -0.04 -4.43 -7.69
N ASN A 273 -1.00 -3.50 -7.62
CA ASN A 273 -1.27 -2.72 -6.41
C ASN A 273 -1.67 -3.60 -5.22
N GLN A 274 -2.43 -4.68 -5.46
CA GLN A 274 -2.83 -5.63 -4.43
C GLN A 274 -1.62 -6.31 -3.77
N GLN A 275 -0.60 -6.67 -4.56
CA GLN A 275 0.64 -7.23 -4.01
C GLN A 275 1.37 -6.22 -3.11
N PHE A 276 1.45 -4.95 -3.52
CA PHE A 276 2.03 -3.91 -2.66
C PHE A 276 1.22 -3.68 -1.37
N TYR A 277 -0.11 -3.82 -1.42
CA TYR A 277 -0.94 -3.79 -0.21
C TYR A 277 -0.64 -4.95 0.74
N TYR A 278 -0.44 -6.17 0.22
CA TYR A 278 -0.04 -7.31 1.05
C TYR A 278 1.35 -7.13 1.67
N ALA A 279 2.32 -6.60 0.92
CA ALA A 279 3.62 -6.24 1.48
C ALA A 279 3.49 -5.19 2.60
N ASN A 280 2.58 -4.22 2.44
CA ASN A 280 2.31 -3.22 3.46
C ASN A 280 1.67 -3.83 4.72
N TYR A 281 0.73 -4.78 4.58
CA TYR A 281 0.19 -5.50 5.74
C TYR A 281 1.26 -6.31 6.47
N CYS A 282 2.19 -6.95 5.75
CA CYS A 282 3.32 -7.62 6.39
C CYS A 282 4.22 -6.61 7.12
N THR A 283 4.42 -5.40 6.59
CA THR A 283 5.18 -4.32 7.24
C THR A 283 4.51 -3.84 8.53
N ILE A 284 3.19 -3.71 8.53
CA ILE A 284 2.41 -3.41 9.74
C ILE A 284 2.52 -4.55 10.74
N GLY A 285 2.38 -5.80 10.28
CA GLY A 285 2.55 -7.00 11.11
C GLY A 285 3.92 -7.07 11.76
N LEU A 286 4.97 -6.73 11.02
CA LEU A 286 6.34 -6.62 11.52
C LEU A 286 6.42 -5.60 12.68
N ALA A 287 5.90 -4.38 12.50
CA ALA A 287 5.90 -3.38 13.55
C ALA A 287 5.12 -3.83 14.80
N LEU A 288 3.97 -4.47 14.62
CA LEU A 288 3.18 -5.03 15.73
C LEU A 288 3.93 -6.17 16.45
N ASN A 289 4.68 -7.00 15.72
CA ASN A 289 5.52 -8.06 16.27
C ASN A 289 6.57 -7.48 17.24
N HIS A 290 7.27 -6.42 16.84
CA HIS A 290 8.24 -5.73 17.69
C HIS A 290 7.60 -5.16 18.97
N ILE A 291 6.44 -4.50 18.86
CA ILE A 291 5.74 -3.92 20.02
C ILE A 291 5.27 -5.01 20.99
N ALA A 292 4.62 -6.05 20.46
CA ALA A 292 4.14 -7.17 21.26
C ALA A 292 5.28 -7.91 21.95
N ALA A 293 6.39 -8.15 21.23
CA ALA A 293 7.57 -8.80 21.78
C ALA A 293 8.21 -7.98 22.91
N ALA A 294 8.30 -6.65 22.77
CA ALA A 294 8.84 -5.80 23.81
C ALA A 294 7.99 -5.84 25.10
N ILE A 295 6.67 -5.70 24.97
CA ILE A 295 5.72 -5.75 26.11
C ILE A 295 5.75 -7.13 26.79
N ASP A 296 5.73 -8.21 26.01
CA ASP A 296 5.79 -9.58 26.56
C ASP A 296 7.13 -9.83 27.27
N ALA A 297 8.25 -9.34 26.75
CA ALA A 297 9.58 -9.53 27.38
C ALA A 297 9.64 -8.84 28.75
N PHE A 298 9.09 -7.63 28.84
CA PHE A 298 8.97 -6.90 30.11
C PHE A 298 8.12 -7.68 31.12
N ALA A 299 6.92 -8.09 30.72
CA ALA A 299 5.98 -8.81 31.58
C ALA A 299 6.53 -10.18 32.02
N LEU A 300 7.14 -10.93 31.10
CA LEU A 300 7.76 -12.23 31.36
C LEU A 300 8.91 -12.09 32.37
N THR A 301 9.78 -11.09 32.21
CA THR A 301 10.91 -10.86 33.12
C THR A 301 10.42 -10.58 34.54
N ASN A 302 9.42 -9.70 34.69
CA ASN A 302 8.82 -9.43 36.00
C ASN A 302 8.18 -10.67 36.64
N ARG A 303 7.51 -11.51 35.85
CA ARG A 303 6.94 -12.77 36.33
C ARG A 303 8.03 -13.75 36.78
N VAL A 304 9.11 -13.88 36.00
CA VAL A 304 10.25 -14.74 36.35
C VAL A 304 10.91 -14.27 37.64
N ASN A 305 11.16 -12.97 37.80
CA ASN A 305 11.75 -12.41 39.02
C ASN A 305 10.85 -12.67 40.25
N ARG A 306 9.53 -12.46 40.14
CA ARG A 306 8.59 -12.73 41.24
C ARG A 306 8.55 -14.21 41.64
N THR A 307 8.49 -15.11 40.66
CA THR A 307 8.42 -16.55 40.92
C THR A 307 9.72 -17.11 41.48
N ALA A 308 10.87 -16.57 41.10
CA ALA A 308 12.17 -16.93 41.67
C ALA A 308 12.27 -16.58 43.17
N ILE A 309 11.58 -15.54 43.62
CA ILE A 309 11.49 -15.17 45.05
C ILE A 309 10.58 -16.14 45.82
N THR A 310 9.50 -16.63 45.21
CA THR A 310 8.49 -17.49 45.87
C THR A 310 8.87 -18.97 45.94
N GLN A 311 9.70 -19.49 45.02
CA GLN A 311 10.07 -20.91 44.95
C GLN A 311 11.16 -21.33 45.97
N LYS A 312 11.02 -20.98 47.25
CA LYS A 312 11.83 -21.54 48.34
C LYS A 312 11.03 -22.58 49.14
N PRO A 313 10.91 -23.83 48.68
CA PRO A 313 10.23 -24.89 49.44
C PRO A 313 10.98 -25.25 50.73
N PHE A 314 12.28 -24.96 50.79
CA PHE A 314 13.15 -25.23 51.93
C PHE A 314 13.74 -23.92 52.47
N GLU A 315 13.46 -23.62 53.74
CA GLU A 315 14.01 -22.47 54.45
C GLU A 315 14.80 -22.97 55.67
N PHE A 316 16.11 -22.71 55.69
CA PHE A 316 16.98 -22.97 56.84
C PHE A 316 17.09 -21.67 57.65
N GLN A 317 16.59 -21.69 58.87
CA GLN A 317 16.62 -20.54 59.78
C GLN A 317 17.64 -20.82 60.87
N TYR A 318 18.67 -19.99 60.98
CA TYR A 318 19.61 -20.02 62.11
C TYR A 318 19.30 -18.84 63.02
N TYR A 319 18.86 -19.12 64.24
CA TYR A 319 18.50 -18.08 65.21
C TYR A 319 18.96 -18.47 66.60
N THR A 320 19.31 -17.48 67.41
CA THR A 320 19.64 -17.69 68.81
C THR A 320 18.39 -17.44 69.65
N SER A 321 17.93 -18.44 70.40
CA SER A 321 16.79 -18.28 71.32
C SER A 321 17.30 -18.16 72.76
N LEU A 322 16.77 -17.21 73.53
CA LEU A 322 16.98 -17.18 74.97
C LEU A 322 16.14 -18.29 75.61
N SER A 323 16.80 -19.27 76.21
CA SER A 323 16.12 -20.28 77.04
C SER A 323 15.65 -19.64 78.35
N SER A 324 14.64 -20.22 79.01
CA SER A 324 14.07 -19.73 80.30
C SER A 324 15.12 -19.54 81.41
N ASN A 325 16.31 -20.12 81.26
CA ASN A 325 17.42 -20.03 82.20
C ASN A 325 18.47 -18.98 81.80
N ASN A 326 18.10 -17.98 80.98
CA ASN A 326 18.97 -16.88 80.53
C ASN A 326 20.22 -17.28 79.74
N ASN A 327 20.29 -18.52 79.25
CA ASN A 327 21.37 -18.98 78.38
C ASN A 327 21.01 -18.77 76.91
N ILE A 328 21.98 -18.26 76.14
CA ILE A 328 21.87 -18.09 74.69
C ILE A 328 22.14 -19.45 74.05
N THR A 329 21.11 -20.04 73.44
CA THR A 329 21.24 -21.31 72.72
C THR A 329 21.15 -21.06 71.22
N PRO A 330 22.19 -21.44 70.43
CA PRO A 330 22.07 -21.43 68.98
C PRO A 330 21.09 -22.52 68.55
N SER A 331 20.07 -22.13 67.80
CA SER A 331 19.01 -23.00 67.31
C SER A 331 18.98 -22.99 65.79
N LEU A 332 18.69 -24.15 65.20
CA LEU A 332 18.63 -24.34 63.76
C LEU A 332 17.24 -24.89 63.41
N GLY A 333 16.45 -24.08 62.72
CA GLY A 333 15.09 -24.38 62.27
C GLY A 333 15.05 -24.74 60.80
N PHE A 334 14.19 -25.69 60.45
CA PHE A 334 13.90 -26.08 59.08
C PHE A 334 12.41 -25.87 58.82
N THR A 335 12.08 -25.04 57.83
CA THR A 335 10.69 -24.83 57.41
C THR A 335 10.52 -25.38 56.00
N TYR A 336 9.54 -26.26 55.85
CA TYR A 336 9.09 -26.78 54.57
C TYR A 336 7.69 -26.23 54.29
N ARG A 337 7.52 -25.48 53.20
CA ARG A 337 6.22 -24.97 52.75
C ARG A 337 5.78 -25.75 51.51
N PHE A 338 4.70 -26.51 51.66
CA PHE A 338 4.01 -27.26 50.59
C PHE A 338 2.93 -26.43 49.93
#